data_AF-A0A2D9T1Y4-F1
#
_entry.id   AF-A0A2D9T1Y4-F1
#
_cell.length_a   1.000
_cell.length_b   1.000
_cell.length_c   1.000
_cell.angle_alpha   90.00
_cell.angle_beta   90.00
_cell.angle_gamma   90.00
#
_symmetry.space_group_name_H-M   'P 1'
#
loop_
_entity.id
_entity.type
_entity.pdbx_description
1 polymer ?
#
loop_
_entity_poly.entity_id
_entity_poly.type
_entity_poly.pdbx_seq_one_letter_code
_entity_poly.pdbx_strand_id
1 'polypeptide(L)'
;MSRSLAITAFVWAALAPAVSNAQECDRLPRDCDAEARTFEGRARRLTGLSAPVRAGLEALQLLRRSICLEWNACATEDATFERIHAWADRELQSLARARDDAARSTWARGLTARGNEAALGTPATPATYQLPPEQLAAVIRGIRQSRMQVEGARSLEPILVRIVRGAQTRGHEAPPVCSGGVSRDLRTLLRSVESSSVRSYASSLIRALDDLCEPFERWNQPDEDLELQTLRFQSGMTRALEHLEALRHCVDPGPYDHRCENAYGPRSNGVPAETRRVIRLFTRARQTLAAEPRFPCHDPIWDELERTEWTVRVVKVQATGVANSARRLCSSLGIGDERIQQRTQTLRELAERSLAQGRQLVEQLEPVIRQQMEQWGDQFPEGALD
;
A
#
# COMPACT_ATOMS: atom_id res chain seq x y z
N MET A 1 -20.93 -28.91 3.14
CA MET A 1 -20.92 -27.99 1.97
C MET A 1 -19.53 -28.03 1.35
N SER A 2 -19.51 -28.19 0.03
CA SER A 2 -18.42 -28.73 -0.80
C SER A 2 -17.14 -27.90 -0.74
N ARG A 3 -16.01 -28.50 -0.32
CA ARG A 3 -14.67 -27.93 -0.43
C ARG A 3 -14.13 -28.23 -1.84
N SER A 4 -14.14 -27.23 -2.71
CA SER A 4 -13.49 -27.26 -4.02
C SER A 4 -11.98 -27.32 -3.84
N LEU A 5 -11.40 -28.50 -4.08
CA LEU A 5 -9.95 -28.69 -4.22
C LEU A 5 -9.54 -28.27 -5.63
N ALA A 6 -9.07 -27.02 -5.78
CA ALA A 6 -8.40 -26.59 -7.00
C ALA A 6 -6.98 -27.17 -7.00
N ILE A 7 -6.75 -28.18 -7.84
CA ILE A 7 -5.40 -28.62 -8.17
C ILE A 7 -4.84 -27.63 -9.20
N THR A 8 -4.35 -26.49 -8.72
CA THR A 8 -3.51 -25.57 -9.51
C THR A 8 -2.07 -25.74 -9.07
N ALA A 9 -1.38 -26.70 -9.68
CA ALA A 9 0.07 -26.77 -9.70
C ALA A 9 0.51 -27.03 -11.14
N PHE A 10 0.43 -25.96 -11.95
CA PHE A 10 1.06 -25.88 -13.26
C PHE A 10 1.60 -24.45 -13.42
N VAL A 11 2.81 -24.22 -12.89
CA VAL A 11 3.72 -23.21 -13.44
C VAL A 11 5.11 -23.84 -13.41
N TRP A 12 5.58 -24.18 -14.60
CA TRP A 12 6.92 -24.67 -14.88
C TRP A 12 7.97 -23.62 -14.52
N ALA A 13 9.12 -24.11 -14.05
CA ALA A 13 10.39 -23.44 -14.24
C ALA A 13 10.72 -23.42 -15.74
N ALA A 14 10.23 -22.38 -16.44
CA ALA A 14 10.72 -21.94 -17.75
C ALA A 14 10.13 -20.55 -18.06
N LEU A 15 10.45 -19.55 -17.23
CA LEU A 15 10.41 -18.14 -17.61
C LEU A 15 11.85 -17.63 -17.68
N ALA A 16 12.61 -18.20 -18.61
CA ALA A 16 13.69 -17.44 -19.24
C ALA A 16 13.04 -16.63 -20.37
N PRO A 17 13.36 -15.34 -20.56
CA PRO A 17 12.90 -14.61 -21.72
C PRO A 17 13.49 -15.30 -22.96
N ALA A 18 12.64 -15.89 -23.79
CA ALA A 18 13.04 -16.37 -25.11
C ALA A 18 13.49 -15.15 -25.91
N VAL A 19 14.80 -15.06 -26.11
CA VAL A 19 15.42 -14.15 -27.05
C VAL A 19 14.82 -14.48 -28.42
N SER A 20 14.22 -13.47 -29.04
CA SER A 20 13.63 -13.51 -30.37
C SER A 20 14.69 -13.87 -31.41
N ASN A 21 14.79 -15.16 -31.75
CA ASN A 21 15.32 -15.64 -33.02
C ASN A 21 14.32 -16.68 -33.51
N ALA A 22 13.43 -16.27 -34.42
CA ALA A 22 12.57 -17.21 -35.14
C ALA A 22 13.48 -18.08 -36.00
N GLN A 23 13.85 -19.25 -35.49
CA GLN A 23 14.31 -20.34 -36.33
C GLN A 23 13.16 -20.67 -37.28
N GLU A 24 13.39 -20.56 -38.59
CA GLU A 24 12.46 -21.08 -39.60
C GLU A 24 12.26 -22.57 -39.32
N CYS A 25 11.09 -22.88 -38.77
CA CYS A 25 10.72 -24.23 -38.38
C CYS A 25 10.33 -24.99 -39.65
N ASP A 26 11.20 -25.85 -40.16
CA ASP A 26 11.00 -26.65 -41.39
C ASP A 26 9.98 -27.82 -41.17
N ARG A 27 9.02 -27.62 -40.27
CA ARG A 27 8.02 -28.61 -39.85
C ARG A 27 6.63 -28.18 -40.32
N LEU A 28 5.86 -29.12 -40.87
CA LEU A 28 4.44 -28.93 -41.13
C LEU A 28 3.68 -28.75 -39.80
N PRO A 29 2.98 -27.62 -39.58
CA PRO A 29 2.27 -27.38 -38.33
C PRO A 29 1.18 -28.41 -38.09
N ARG A 30 1.11 -28.94 -36.87
CA ARG A 30 0.02 -29.82 -36.43
C ARG A 30 -1.18 -28.99 -35.95
N ASP A 31 -2.39 -29.46 -36.22
CA ASP A 31 -3.62 -28.86 -35.67
C ASP A 31 -3.79 -29.28 -34.20
N CYS A 32 -3.16 -28.52 -33.30
CA CYS A 32 -3.17 -28.77 -31.87
C CYS A 32 -4.59 -28.75 -31.27
N ASP A 33 -5.52 -27.98 -31.85
CA ASP A 33 -6.89 -27.91 -31.39
C ASP A 33 -7.69 -29.16 -31.83
N ALA A 34 -7.46 -29.70 -33.03
CA ALA A 34 -8.04 -30.97 -33.44
C ALA A 34 -7.50 -32.15 -32.61
N GLU A 35 -6.21 -32.16 -32.29
CA GLU A 35 -5.63 -33.21 -31.44
C GLU A 35 -6.17 -33.13 -30.00
N ALA A 36 -6.30 -31.92 -29.44
CA ALA A 36 -6.92 -31.71 -28.13
C ALA A 36 -8.38 -32.21 -28.10
N ARG A 37 -9.19 -31.87 -29.10
CA ARG A 37 -10.58 -32.37 -29.23
C ARG A 37 -10.66 -33.89 -29.31
N THR A 38 -9.72 -34.52 -30.01
CA THR A 38 -9.65 -35.99 -30.15
C THR A 38 -9.32 -36.65 -28.80
N PHE A 39 -8.38 -36.08 -28.03
CA PHE A 39 -8.06 -36.56 -26.69
C PHE A 39 -9.24 -36.36 -25.72
N GLU A 40 -9.87 -35.19 -25.76
CA GLU A 40 -11.06 -34.89 -24.95
C GLU A 40 -12.21 -35.86 -25.26
N GLY A 41 -12.46 -36.15 -26.54
CA GLY A 41 -13.47 -37.12 -26.96
C GLY A 41 -13.23 -38.53 -26.41
N ARG A 42 -11.96 -38.92 -26.19
CA ARG A 42 -11.61 -40.18 -25.51
C ARG A 42 -11.79 -40.08 -23.99
N ALA A 43 -11.40 -38.97 -23.38
CA ALA A 43 -11.56 -38.72 -21.94
C ALA A 43 -13.03 -38.68 -21.50
N ARG A 44 -13.92 -38.06 -22.30
CA ARG A 44 -15.37 -37.98 -22.02
C ARG A 44 -16.09 -39.33 -21.96
N ARG A 45 -15.49 -40.40 -22.51
CA ARG A 45 -16.05 -41.76 -22.43
C ARG A 45 -15.91 -42.36 -21.02
N LEU A 46 -15.09 -41.76 -20.17
CA LEU A 46 -14.93 -42.15 -18.78
C LEU A 46 -16.03 -41.48 -17.94
N THR A 47 -16.93 -42.30 -17.38
CA THR A 47 -18.06 -41.83 -16.56
C THR A 47 -17.80 -42.05 -15.07
N GLY A 48 -18.54 -41.32 -14.22
CA GLY A 48 -18.47 -41.47 -12.77
C GLY A 48 -17.12 -41.04 -12.16
N LEU A 49 -16.51 -39.98 -12.69
CA LEU A 49 -15.21 -39.50 -12.23
C LEU A 49 -15.32 -38.53 -11.04
N SER A 50 -14.54 -38.80 -9.99
CA SER A 50 -14.38 -37.88 -8.87
C SER A 50 -13.72 -36.56 -9.30
N ALA A 51 -13.90 -35.49 -8.53
CA ALA A 51 -13.34 -34.17 -8.86
C ALA A 51 -11.80 -34.17 -9.06
N PRO A 52 -10.99 -34.86 -8.23
CA PRO A 52 -9.54 -34.94 -8.44
C PRO A 52 -9.14 -35.59 -9.77
N VAL A 53 -9.92 -36.60 -10.20
CA VAL A 53 -9.66 -37.33 -11.44
C VAL A 53 -10.00 -36.47 -12.66
N ARG A 54 -11.08 -35.68 -12.59
CA ARG A 54 -11.42 -34.70 -13.63
C ARG A 54 -10.35 -33.62 -13.77
N ALA A 55 -9.89 -33.05 -12.66
CA ALA A 55 -8.81 -32.07 -12.66
C ALA A 55 -7.50 -32.65 -13.25
N GLY A 56 -7.18 -33.92 -12.96
CA GLY A 56 -6.05 -34.61 -13.58
C GLY A 56 -6.18 -34.76 -15.10
N LEU A 57 -7.38 -35.08 -15.61
CA LEU A 57 -7.64 -35.14 -17.04
C LEU A 57 -7.53 -33.79 -17.74
N GLU A 58 -8.01 -32.72 -17.10
CA GLU A 58 -7.86 -31.35 -17.59
C GLU A 58 -6.38 -30.94 -17.65
N ALA A 59 -5.58 -31.29 -16.64
CA ALA A 59 -4.15 -31.05 -16.64
C ALA A 59 -3.42 -31.79 -17.79
N LEU A 60 -3.80 -33.05 -18.06
CA LEU A 60 -3.28 -33.80 -19.22
C LEU A 60 -3.64 -33.15 -20.56
N GLN A 61 -4.87 -32.66 -20.68
CA GLN A 61 -5.33 -31.96 -21.89
C GLN A 61 -4.53 -30.68 -22.14
N LEU A 62 -4.35 -29.87 -21.11
CA LEU A 62 -3.60 -28.62 -21.19
C LEU A 62 -2.14 -28.87 -21.54
N LEU A 63 -1.50 -29.86 -20.92
CA LEU A 63 -0.11 -30.20 -21.21
C LEU A 63 0.09 -30.66 -22.66
N ARG A 64 -0.81 -31.52 -23.18
CA ARG A 64 -0.74 -31.96 -24.59
C ARG A 64 -0.91 -30.79 -25.55
N ARG A 65 -1.81 -29.86 -25.23
CA ARG A 65 -2.03 -28.68 -26.06
C ARG A 65 -0.80 -27.76 -26.03
N SER A 66 -0.23 -27.51 -24.84
CA SER A 66 0.94 -26.64 -24.71
C SER A 66 2.16 -27.22 -25.42
N ILE A 67 2.45 -28.51 -25.25
CA ILE A 67 3.61 -29.13 -25.89
C ILE A 67 3.47 -29.19 -27.42
N CYS A 68 2.24 -29.33 -27.95
CA CYS A 68 1.98 -29.25 -29.38
C CYS A 68 2.25 -27.83 -29.92
N LEU A 69 1.83 -26.80 -29.19
CA LEU A 69 2.08 -25.41 -29.56
C LEU A 69 3.59 -25.08 -29.50
N GLU A 70 4.29 -25.55 -28.47
CA GLU A 70 5.75 -25.42 -28.34
C GLU A 70 6.50 -26.16 -29.46
N TRP A 71 6.03 -27.36 -29.82
CA TRP A 71 6.58 -28.13 -30.93
C TRP A 71 6.39 -27.44 -32.29
N ASN A 72 5.19 -26.89 -32.55
CA ASN A 72 4.92 -26.07 -33.75
C ASN A 72 5.79 -24.81 -33.79
N ALA A 73 6.18 -24.28 -32.62
CA ALA A 73 7.07 -23.14 -32.48
C ALA A 73 8.57 -23.51 -32.47
N CYS A 74 8.92 -24.78 -32.73
CA CYS A 74 10.28 -25.30 -32.64
C CYS A 74 10.96 -25.13 -31.26
N ALA A 75 10.20 -24.88 -30.21
CA ALA A 75 10.70 -24.76 -28.83
C ALA A 75 10.91 -26.12 -28.15
N THR A 76 10.53 -27.22 -28.81
CA THR A 76 10.63 -28.59 -28.29
C THR A 76 11.11 -29.57 -29.36
N GLU A 77 11.95 -30.51 -28.95
CA GLU A 77 12.44 -31.62 -29.77
C GLU A 77 11.34 -32.65 -30.08
N ASP A 78 11.42 -33.29 -31.25
CA ASP A 78 10.47 -34.33 -31.68
C ASP A 78 10.37 -35.48 -30.67
N ALA A 79 11.52 -35.88 -30.10
CA ALA A 79 11.59 -36.95 -29.10
C ALA A 79 10.85 -36.60 -27.81
N THR A 80 10.87 -35.33 -27.39
CA THR A 80 10.20 -34.86 -26.17
C THR A 80 8.70 -34.73 -26.41
N PHE A 81 8.30 -34.17 -27.56
CA PHE A 81 6.90 -34.09 -27.97
C PHE A 81 6.25 -35.49 -28.04
N GLU A 82 6.85 -36.44 -28.77
CA GLU A 82 6.31 -37.80 -28.92
C GLU A 82 6.24 -38.54 -27.58
N ARG A 83 7.22 -38.32 -26.70
CA ARG A 83 7.26 -38.93 -25.36
C ARG A 83 6.13 -38.43 -24.46
N ILE A 84 5.87 -37.12 -24.44
CA ILE A 84 4.79 -36.52 -23.65
C ILE A 84 3.43 -36.94 -24.20
N HIS A 85 3.25 -36.95 -25.53
CA HIS A 85 2.01 -37.42 -26.16
C HIS A 85 1.74 -38.91 -25.85
N ALA A 86 2.74 -39.78 -26.03
CA ALA A 86 2.63 -41.20 -25.73
C ALA A 86 2.37 -41.47 -24.24
N TRP A 87 3.02 -40.70 -23.35
CA TRP A 87 2.74 -40.78 -21.91
C TRP A 87 1.30 -40.41 -21.58
N ALA A 88 0.80 -39.27 -22.07
CA ALA A 88 -0.57 -38.85 -21.82
C ALA A 88 -1.60 -39.86 -22.34
N ASP A 89 -1.33 -40.50 -23.48
CA ASP A 89 -2.15 -41.60 -23.99
C ASP A 89 -2.13 -42.83 -23.07
N ARG A 90 -0.97 -43.19 -22.51
CA ARG A 90 -0.84 -44.27 -21.52
C ARG A 90 -1.57 -43.96 -20.21
N GLU A 91 -1.52 -42.72 -19.73
CA GLU A 91 -2.26 -42.30 -18.52
C GLU A 91 -3.76 -42.39 -18.74
N LEU A 92 -4.26 -41.96 -19.90
CA LEU A 92 -5.68 -42.10 -20.22
C LEU A 92 -6.11 -43.57 -20.30
N GLN A 93 -5.28 -44.45 -20.88
CA GLN A 93 -5.53 -45.89 -20.89
C GLN A 93 -5.46 -46.52 -19.49
N SER A 94 -4.52 -46.08 -18.66
CA SER A 94 -4.37 -46.52 -17.27
C SER A 94 -5.62 -46.18 -16.46
N LEU A 95 -6.10 -44.93 -16.60
CA LEU A 95 -7.33 -44.48 -15.97
C LEU A 95 -8.55 -45.28 -16.46
N ALA A 96 -8.63 -45.59 -17.76
CA ALA A 96 -9.70 -46.41 -18.31
C ALA A 96 -9.72 -47.85 -17.75
N ARG A 97 -8.56 -48.39 -17.34
CA ARG A 97 -8.43 -49.72 -16.73
C ARG A 97 -8.72 -49.73 -15.22
N ALA A 98 -8.70 -48.57 -14.56
CA ALA A 98 -8.99 -48.47 -13.14
C ALA A 98 -10.49 -48.70 -12.87
N ARG A 99 -10.82 -49.86 -12.28
CA ARG A 99 -12.19 -50.33 -12.07
C ARG A 99 -12.87 -49.77 -10.82
N ASP A 100 -12.11 -49.32 -9.83
CA ASP A 100 -12.62 -48.74 -8.59
C ASP A 100 -12.16 -47.29 -8.37
N ASP A 101 -12.88 -46.57 -7.51
CA ASP A 101 -12.63 -45.15 -7.24
C ASP A 101 -11.32 -44.92 -6.46
N ALA A 102 -10.89 -45.88 -5.64
CA ALA A 102 -9.63 -45.76 -4.89
C ALA A 102 -8.42 -45.79 -5.83
N ALA A 103 -8.44 -46.65 -6.85
CA ALA A 103 -7.44 -46.73 -7.91
C ALA A 103 -7.43 -45.47 -8.77
N ARG A 104 -8.62 -44.95 -9.14
CA ARG A 104 -8.74 -43.69 -9.90
C ARG A 104 -8.22 -42.49 -9.11
N SER A 105 -8.53 -42.40 -7.82
CA SER A 105 -8.01 -41.34 -6.95
C SER A 105 -6.51 -41.47 -6.69
N THR A 106 -5.98 -42.69 -6.64
CA THR A 106 -4.53 -42.92 -6.53
C THR A 106 -3.81 -42.56 -7.83
N TRP A 107 -4.43 -42.87 -8.98
CA TRP A 107 -3.96 -42.42 -10.29
C TRP A 107 -3.81 -40.89 -10.33
N ALA A 108 -4.83 -40.16 -9.88
CA ALA A 108 -4.85 -38.69 -9.89
C ALA A 108 -3.74 -38.10 -9.00
N ARG A 109 -3.51 -38.67 -7.81
CA ARG A 109 -2.45 -38.21 -6.89
C ARG A 109 -1.05 -38.40 -7.47
N GLY A 110 -0.80 -39.47 -8.22
CA GLY A 110 0.51 -39.76 -8.80
C GLY A 110 0.74 -39.15 -10.18
N LEU A 111 -0.25 -38.46 -10.76
CA LEU A 111 -0.20 -37.99 -12.15
C LEU A 111 0.91 -36.96 -12.38
N THR A 112 1.06 -36.00 -11.47
CA THR A 112 2.06 -34.92 -11.57
C THR A 112 3.49 -35.48 -11.54
N ALA A 113 3.77 -36.43 -10.65
CA ALA A 113 5.09 -37.07 -10.56
C ALA A 113 5.45 -37.79 -11.87
N ARG A 114 4.52 -38.61 -12.39
CA ARG A 114 4.70 -39.32 -13.67
C ARG A 114 4.82 -38.38 -14.86
N GLY A 115 4.18 -37.21 -14.82
CA GLY A 115 4.30 -36.18 -15.84
C GLY A 115 5.68 -35.53 -15.89
N ASN A 116 6.26 -35.25 -14.72
CA ASN A 116 7.63 -34.74 -14.62
C ASN A 116 8.65 -35.76 -15.13
N GLU A 117 8.45 -37.05 -14.82
CA GLU A 117 9.29 -38.14 -15.34
C GLU A 117 9.19 -38.26 -16.87
N ALA A 118 7.97 -38.17 -17.41
CA ALA A 118 7.74 -38.22 -18.84
C ALA A 118 8.42 -37.06 -19.58
N ALA A 119 8.50 -35.87 -18.98
CA ALA A 119 9.25 -34.76 -19.54
C ALA A 119 10.77 -35.00 -19.51
N LEU A 120 11.28 -35.67 -18.46
CA LEU A 120 12.72 -35.90 -18.24
C LEU A 120 13.30 -37.14 -18.94
N GLY A 121 12.46 -38.07 -19.44
CA GLY A 121 12.93 -39.15 -20.33
C GLY A 121 13.38 -40.45 -19.67
N THR A 122 13.11 -40.64 -18.38
CA THR A 122 13.47 -41.86 -17.66
C THR A 122 12.25 -42.77 -17.47
N PRO A 123 12.31 -44.07 -17.83
CA PRO A 123 11.27 -45.01 -17.47
C PRO A 123 11.56 -45.63 -16.10
N ALA A 124 10.57 -45.68 -15.19
CA ALA A 124 10.10 -46.92 -14.53
C ALA A 124 9.41 -46.69 -13.17
N THR A 125 8.29 -47.42 -12.99
CA THR A 125 7.70 -47.95 -11.73
C THR A 125 7.35 -46.97 -10.58
N PRO A 126 6.31 -47.28 -9.76
CA PRO A 126 5.90 -46.42 -8.65
C PRO A 126 6.91 -46.53 -7.50
N ALA A 127 8.07 -45.90 -7.67
CA ALA A 127 9.03 -45.66 -6.61
C ALA A 127 8.77 -44.26 -6.04
N THR A 128 8.98 -44.11 -4.74
CA THR A 128 9.05 -42.83 -4.02
C THR A 128 9.87 -41.82 -4.82
N TYR A 129 9.19 -40.91 -5.53
CA TYR A 129 9.83 -39.90 -6.37
C TYR A 129 10.68 -38.98 -5.49
N GLN A 130 12.00 -39.04 -5.66
CA GLN A 130 12.95 -38.11 -5.04
C GLN A 130 13.27 -36.99 -6.02
N LEU A 131 13.11 -35.75 -5.57
CA LEU A 131 13.50 -34.58 -6.35
C LEU A 131 15.01 -34.61 -6.61
N PRO A 132 15.47 -34.29 -7.84
CA PRO A 132 16.87 -33.97 -8.07
C PRO A 132 17.35 -32.87 -7.11
N PRO A 133 18.61 -32.92 -6.63
CA PRO A 133 19.11 -31.98 -5.62
C PRO A 133 18.92 -30.50 -5.98
N GLU A 134 19.07 -30.15 -7.26
CA GLU A 134 18.89 -28.78 -7.75
C GLU A 134 17.43 -28.31 -7.67
N GLN A 135 16.47 -29.19 -7.98
CA GLN A 135 15.05 -28.88 -7.88
C GLN A 135 14.61 -28.80 -6.42
N LEU A 136 15.13 -29.69 -5.57
CA LEU A 136 14.93 -29.64 -4.13
C LEU A 136 15.44 -28.31 -3.53
N ALA A 137 16.63 -27.88 -3.93
CA ALA A 137 17.20 -26.60 -3.51
C ALA A 137 16.37 -25.40 -3.99
N ALA A 138 15.79 -25.46 -5.20
CA ALA A 138 14.88 -24.44 -5.71
C ALA A 138 13.57 -24.37 -4.91
N VAL A 139 12.98 -25.53 -4.58
CA VAL A 139 11.78 -25.63 -3.74
C VAL A 139 12.05 -25.05 -2.35
N ILE A 140 13.14 -25.47 -1.69
CA ILE A 140 13.55 -24.95 -0.37
C ILE A 140 13.71 -23.42 -0.39
N ARG A 141 14.37 -22.88 -1.42
CA ARG A 141 14.54 -21.42 -1.59
C ARG A 141 13.19 -20.71 -1.77
N GLY A 142 12.30 -21.26 -2.59
CA GLY A 142 10.96 -20.72 -2.82
C GLY A 142 10.10 -20.72 -1.54
N ILE A 143 10.17 -21.79 -0.74
CA ILE A 143 9.49 -21.87 0.56
C ILE A 143 10.05 -20.82 1.51
N ARG A 144 11.37 -20.72 1.68
CA ARG A 144 12.01 -19.70 2.53
C ARG A 144 11.60 -18.29 2.12
N GLN A 145 11.66 -17.97 0.83
CA GLN A 145 11.24 -16.66 0.32
C GLN A 145 9.77 -16.37 0.60
N SER A 146 8.90 -17.36 0.43
CA SER A 146 7.46 -17.21 0.70
C SER A 146 7.19 -17.04 2.20
N ARG A 147 7.88 -17.79 3.07
CA ARG A 147 7.79 -17.65 4.54
C ARG A 147 8.21 -16.26 5.00
N MET A 148 9.33 -15.75 4.49
CA MET A 148 9.79 -14.39 4.79
C MET A 148 8.78 -13.31 4.38
N GLN A 149 8.09 -13.48 3.25
CA GLN A 149 7.04 -12.56 2.83
C GLN A 149 5.83 -12.60 3.78
N VAL A 150 5.39 -13.80 4.16
CA VAL A 150 4.28 -14.01 5.11
C VAL A 150 4.61 -13.44 6.49
N GLU A 151 5.82 -13.73 7.01
CA GLU A 151 6.29 -13.22 8.30
C GLU A 151 6.43 -11.70 8.30
N GLY A 152 6.95 -11.13 7.22
CA GLY A 152 7.02 -9.67 7.04
C GLY A 152 5.63 -9.02 7.03
N ALA A 153 4.66 -9.62 6.31
CA ALA A 153 3.29 -9.11 6.27
C ALA A 153 2.60 -9.18 7.64
N ARG A 154 2.76 -10.30 8.36
CA ARG A 154 2.23 -10.48 9.73
C ARG A 154 2.86 -9.51 10.73
N SER A 155 4.16 -9.23 10.59
CA SER A 155 4.87 -8.28 11.44
C SER A 155 4.46 -6.83 11.18
N LEU A 156 4.08 -6.51 9.93
CA LEU A 156 3.61 -5.18 9.54
C LEU A 156 2.16 -4.90 10.01
N GLU A 157 1.28 -5.91 9.98
CA GLU A 157 -0.14 -5.78 10.34
C GLU A 157 -0.43 -5.02 11.65
N PRO A 158 0.17 -5.35 12.82
CA PRO A 158 -0.14 -4.65 14.06
C PRO A 158 0.21 -3.15 14.01
N ILE A 159 1.24 -2.78 13.24
CA ILE A 159 1.64 -1.40 13.04
C ILE A 159 0.60 -0.67 12.18
N LEU A 160 0.13 -1.29 11.09
CA LEU A 160 -0.92 -0.73 10.22
C LEU A 160 -2.21 -0.48 10.99
N VAL A 161 -2.64 -1.42 11.83
CA VAL A 161 -3.83 -1.26 12.66
C VAL A 161 -3.70 -0.05 13.60
N ARG A 162 -2.51 0.18 14.17
CA ARG A 162 -2.24 1.36 14.99
C ARG A 162 -2.27 2.66 14.18
N ILE A 163 -1.76 2.65 12.95
CA ILE A 163 -1.84 3.81 12.04
C ILE A 163 -3.31 4.14 11.74
N VAL A 164 -4.12 3.16 11.30
CA VAL A 164 -5.54 3.38 10.95
C VAL A 164 -6.33 3.90 12.16
N ARG A 165 -6.05 3.42 13.37
CA ARG A 165 -6.73 3.89 14.59
C ARG A 165 -6.20 5.25 15.08
N GLY A 166 -4.90 5.50 14.93
CA GLY A 166 -4.20 6.63 15.53
C GLY A 166 -3.96 7.83 14.60
N ALA A 167 -4.26 7.73 13.31
CA ALA A 167 -4.06 8.81 12.35
C ALA A 167 -5.11 9.93 12.45
N GLN A 168 -6.23 9.69 13.14
CA GLN A 168 -7.26 10.71 13.35
C GLN A 168 -6.75 11.79 14.30
N THR A 169 -6.82 13.04 13.84
CA THR A 169 -6.66 14.21 14.69
C THR A 169 -7.94 14.44 15.50
N ARG A 170 -7.78 14.71 16.79
CA ARG A 170 -8.87 15.16 17.66
C ARG A 170 -8.55 16.57 18.10
N GLY A 171 -9.31 17.53 17.58
CA GLY A 171 -9.00 18.95 17.76
C GLY A 171 -7.70 19.35 17.05
N HIS A 172 -7.02 20.32 17.64
CA HIS A 172 -5.84 20.99 17.08
C HIS A 172 -4.53 20.42 17.60
N GLU A 173 -4.54 19.14 17.97
CA GLU A 173 -3.40 18.41 18.51
C GLU A 173 -2.83 17.42 17.49
N ALA A 174 -1.55 17.09 17.67
CA ALA A 174 -0.90 16.07 16.87
C ALA A 174 -1.64 14.72 17.01
N PRO A 175 -1.88 14.00 15.90
CA PRO A 175 -2.55 12.71 15.99
C PRO A 175 -1.71 11.72 16.82
N PRO A 176 -2.34 10.81 17.58
CA PRO A 176 -1.63 9.85 18.45
C PRO A 176 -0.55 9.02 17.74
N VAL A 177 -0.67 8.83 16.43
CA VAL A 177 0.33 8.13 15.62
C VAL A 177 1.70 8.82 15.62
N CYS A 178 1.75 10.14 15.83
CA CYS A 178 2.99 10.93 15.85
C CYS A 178 3.80 10.76 17.14
N SER A 179 3.13 10.58 18.29
CA SER A 179 3.80 10.37 19.58
C SER A 179 3.90 8.89 19.99
N GLY A 180 3.13 8.01 19.35
CA GLY A 180 3.02 6.60 19.70
C GLY A 180 4.22 5.71 19.35
N GLY A 181 5.32 6.24 18.81
CA GLY A 181 6.50 5.44 18.44
C GLY A 181 6.33 4.60 17.16
N VAL A 182 5.22 4.76 16.43
CA VAL A 182 4.90 3.99 15.22
C VAL A 182 5.98 4.13 14.14
N SER A 183 6.51 5.35 13.95
CA SER A 183 7.58 5.60 12.98
C SER A 183 8.88 4.86 13.36
N ARG A 184 9.18 4.74 14.67
CA ARG A 184 10.30 3.93 15.17
C ARG A 184 10.09 2.45 14.89
N ASP A 185 8.89 1.94 15.15
CA ASP A 185 8.54 0.53 14.93
C ASP A 185 8.64 0.16 13.44
N LEU A 186 8.16 1.02 12.53
CA LEU A 186 8.34 0.84 11.08
C LEU A 186 9.80 0.83 10.66
N ARG A 187 10.62 1.74 11.20
CA ARG A 187 12.06 1.80 10.90
C ARG A 187 12.79 0.56 11.44
N THR A 188 12.40 0.04 12.60
CA THR A 188 12.92 -1.22 13.14
C THR A 188 12.53 -2.39 12.23
N LEU A 189 11.27 -2.47 11.83
CA LEU A 189 10.78 -3.50 10.90
C LEU A 189 11.52 -3.45 9.56
N LEU A 190 11.78 -2.27 9.01
CA LEU A 190 12.56 -2.11 7.78
C LEU A 190 13.98 -2.67 7.86
N ARG A 191 14.59 -2.68 9.05
CA ARG A 191 15.93 -3.25 9.25
C ARG A 191 15.89 -4.77 9.36
N SER A 192 14.79 -5.34 9.87
CA SER A 192 14.66 -6.79 10.09
C SER A 192 14.02 -7.53 8.93
N VAL A 193 13.26 -6.85 8.05
CA VAL A 193 12.55 -7.51 6.94
C VAL A 193 13.37 -7.51 5.66
N GLU A 194 13.53 -8.70 5.10
CA GLU A 194 14.21 -8.94 3.81
C GLU A 194 13.26 -8.85 2.60
N SER A 195 11.95 -9.02 2.82
CA SER A 195 10.94 -8.93 1.76
C SER A 195 10.86 -7.54 1.12
N SER A 196 11.14 -7.45 -0.19
CA SER A 196 11.13 -6.19 -0.95
C SER A 196 9.75 -5.53 -0.99
N SER A 197 8.66 -6.30 -1.05
CA SER A 197 7.29 -5.79 -1.06
C SER A 197 6.95 -5.11 0.27
N VAL A 198 7.24 -5.78 1.39
CA VAL A 198 7.00 -5.27 2.74
C VAL A 198 7.87 -4.03 3.01
N ARG A 199 9.12 -4.03 2.54
CA ARG A 199 10.01 -2.86 2.62
C ARG A 199 9.44 -1.66 1.86
N SER A 200 8.87 -1.87 0.69
CA SER A 200 8.24 -0.81 -0.12
C SER A 200 7.04 -0.20 0.62
N TYR A 201 6.16 -1.03 1.20
CA TYR A 201 5.03 -0.57 1.99
C TYR A 201 5.47 0.24 3.22
N ALA A 202 6.38 -0.31 4.02
CA ALA A 202 6.87 0.35 5.23
C ALA A 202 7.57 1.68 4.91
N SER A 203 8.35 1.75 3.82
CA SER A 203 9.00 3.00 3.39
C SER A 203 7.98 4.08 2.98
N SER A 204 6.93 3.68 2.26
CA SER A 204 5.86 4.59 1.84
C SER A 204 5.09 5.12 3.05
N LEU A 205 4.83 4.27 4.04
CA LEU A 205 4.15 4.63 5.27
C LEU A 205 4.99 5.56 6.15
N ILE A 206 6.31 5.36 6.23
CA ILE A 206 7.21 6.26 6.95
C ILE A 206 7.15 7.67 6.33
N ARG A 207 7.23 7.79 5.01
CA ARG A 207 7.13 9.10 4.35
C ARG A 207 5.80 9.77 4.65
N ALA A 208 4.69 9.05 4.51
CA ALA A 208 3.36 9.59 4.81
C ALA A 208 3.19 9.97 6.29
N LEU A 209 3.83 9.23 7.21
CA LEU A 209 3.86 9.57 8.63
C LEU A 209 4.70 10.82 8.91
N ASP A 210 5.90 10.89 8.35
CA ASP A 210 6.79 12.04 8.50
C ASP A 210 6.09 13.30 7.93
N ASP A 211 5.45 13.20 6.76
CA ASP A 211 4.67 14.29 6.16
C ASP A 211 3.50 14.77 7.06
N LEU A 212 2.87 13.86 7.81
CA LEU A 212 1.79 14.20 8.74
C LEU A 212 2.31 14.78 10.05
N CYS A 213 3.41 14.25 10.58
CA CYS A 213 3.89 14.53 11.93
C CYS A 213 4.89 15.68 12.01
N GLU A 214 5.72 15.88 10.98
CA GLU A 214 6.72 16.94 10.92
C GLU A 214 6.13 18.35 11.17
N PRO A 215 4.96 18.74 10.62
CA PRO A 215 4.33 20.03 10.94
C PRO A 215 4.11 20.25 12.44
N PHE A 216 3.67 19.22 13.15
CA PHE A 216 3.42 19.32 14.59
C PHE A 216 4.73 19.36 15.37
N GLU A 217 5.75 18.61 14.94
CA GLU A 217 7.08 18.68 15.54
C GLU A 217 7.68 20.08 15.38
N ARG A 218 7.66 20.63 14.17
CA ARG A 218 8.11 22.01 13.88
C ARG A 218 7.29 23.07 14.62
N TRP A 219 6.01 22.81 14.88
CA TRP A 219 5.18 23.73 15.67
C TRP A 219 5.47 23.67 17.16
N ASN A 220 5.81 22.49 17.67
CA ASN A 220 6.18 22.29 19.06
C ASN A 220 7.60 22.79 19.34
N GLN A 221 8.48 22.68 18.37
CA GLN A 221 9.89 23.07 18.40
C GLN A 221 10.19 23.89 17.14
N PRO A 222 9.83 25.18 17.12
CA PRO A 222 10.05 26.04 15.98
C PRO A 222 11.55 26.18 15.67
N ASP A 223 11.87 26.19 14.38
CA ASP A 223 13.21 26.53 13.91
C ASP A 223 13.41 28.07 13.94
N GLU A 224 14.66 28.51 13.77
CA GLU A 224 15.02 29.93 13.82
C GLU A 224 14.23 30.78 12.80
N ASP A 225 13.93 30.24 11.62
CA ASP A 225 13.16 30.95 10.60
C ASP A 225 11.71 31.18 11.06
N LEU A 226 11.07 30.16 11.62
CA LEU A 226 9.72 30.26 12.13
C LEU A 226 9.62 31.16 13.37
N GLU A 227 10.63 31.12 14.25
CA GLU A 227 10.74 32.06 15.38
C GLU A 227 10.83 33.51 14.86
N LEU A 228 11.67 33.76 13.86
CA LEU A 228 11.79 35.08 13.23
C LEU A 228 10.49 35.52 12.56
N GLN A 229 9.78 34.63 11.87
CA GLN A 229 8.47 34.94 11.29
C GLN A 229 7.44 35.29 12.38
N THR A 230 7.45 34.57 13.50
CA THR A 230 6.57 34.83 14.65
C THR A 230 6.88 36.18 15.29
N LEU A 231 8.16 36.52 15.47
CA LEU A 231 8.60 37.83 15.98
C LEU A 231 8.20 38.97 15.04
N ARG A 232 8.34 38.78 13.73
CA ARG A 232 7.87 39.75 12.71
C ARG A 232 6.37 39.94 12.77
N PHE A 233 5.61 38.86 12.93
CA PHE A 233 4.16 38.92 13.12
C PHE A 233 3.80 39.73 14.37
N GLN A 234 4.39 39.40 15.52
CA GLN A 234 4.15 40.12 16.78
C GLN A 234 4.47 41.62 16.65
N SER A 235 5.60 41.95 16.02
CA SER A 235 5.98 43.35 15.74
C SER A 235 5.02 44.05 14.79
N GLY A 236 4.49 43.35 13.78
CA GLY A 236 3.44 43.86 12.89
C GLY A 236 2.13 44.15 13.63
N MET A 237 1.72 43.22 14.50
CA MET A 237 0.51 43.36 15.32
C MET A 237 0.61 44.52 16.31
N THR A 238 1.78 44.72 16.95
CA THR A 238 2.02 45.88 17.83
C THR A 238 1.88 47.19 17.07
N ARG A 239 2.52 47.32 15.89
CA ARG A 239 2.40 48.52 15.05
C ARG A 239 0.96 48.79 14.60
N ALA A 240 0.23 47.74 14.24
CA ALA A 240 -1.18 47.86 13.86
C ALA A 240 -2.05 48.32 15.04
N LEU A 241 -1.79 47.81 16.26
CA LEU A 241 -2.48 48.24 17.46
C LEU A 241 -2.17 49.72 17.79
N GLU A 242 -0.91 50.14 17.73
CA GLU A 242 -0.51 51.55 17.91
C GLU A 242 -1.22 52.47 16.92
N HIS A 243 -1.35 52.04 15.66
CA HIS A 243 -2.07 52.79 14.63
C HIS A 243 -3.57 52.88 14.91
N LEU A 244 -4.19 51.80 15.39
CA LEU A 244 -5.59 51.79 15.80
C LEU A 244 -5.83 52.63 17.07
N GLU A 245 -4.90 52.64 18.01
CA GLU A 245 -4.95 53.50 19.18
C GLU A 245 -4.80 54.97 18.79
N ALA A 246 -3.90 55.31 17.86
CA ALA A 246 -3.81 56.67 17.31
C ALA A 246 -5.13 57.09 16.65
N LEU A 247 -5.75 56.19 15.86
CA LEU A 247 -7.08 56.41 15.29
C LEU A 247 -8.14 56.63 16.39
N ARG A 248 -8.12 55.85 17.48
CA ARG A 248 -9.05 56.01 18.61
C ARG A 248 -8.93 57.39 19.25
N HIS A 249 -7.72 57.82 19.60
CA HIS A 249 -7.48 59.15 20.18
C HIS A 249 -7.86 60.28 19.21
N CYS A 250 -7.85 59.99 17.91
CA CYS A 250 -8.18 60.95 16.88
C CYS A 250 -9.70 61.15 16.69
N VAL A 251 -10.47 60.06 16.69
CA VAL A 251 -11.94 60.10 16.51
C VAL A 251 -12.70 60.31 17.81
N ASP A 252 -12.05 60.08 18.95
CA ASP A 252 -12.59 60.24 20.30
C ASP A 252 -11.51 60.85 21.23
N PRO A 253 -11.14 62.13 21.02
CA PRO A 253 -10.00 62.75 21.71
C PRO A 253 -10.29 63.13 23.17
N GLY A 254 -11.50 62.87 23.67
CA GLY A 254 -11.93 63.30 24.99
C GLY A 254 -12.02 64.85 25.07
N PRO A 255 -11.49 65.50 26.12
CA PRO A 255 -11.63 66.94 26.33
C PRO A 255 -10.70 67.80 25.44
N TYR A 256 -9.87 67.20 24.59
CA TYR A 256 -8.89 67.91 23.76
C TYR A 256 -9.28 67.89 22.28
N ASP A 257 -8.94 68.94 21.53
CA ASP A 257 -9.31 69.07 20.11
C ASP A 257 -8.11 68.80 19.20
N HIS A 258 -7.96 67.55 18.75
CA HIS A 258 -6.91 67.16 17.80
C HIS A 258 -7.44 67.16 16.37
N ARG A 259 -6.76 67.89 15.47
CA ARG A 259 -7.08 67.95 14.03
C ARG A 259 -6.70 66.63 13.35
N CYS A 260 -7.72 65.92 12.87
CA CYS A 260 -7.64 64.51 12.50
C CYS A 260 -7.88 64.20 11.03
N GLU A 261 -8.39 65.17 10.28
CA GLU A 261 -8.96 64.95 8.94
C GLU A 261 -7.91 64.52 7.90
N ASN A 262 -6.65 64.94 8.05
CA ASN A 262 -5.61 64.73 7.04
C ASN A 262 -5.03 63.30 7.03
N ALA A 263 -5.14 62.53 8.11
CA ALA A 263 -4.52 61.20 8.23
C ALA A 263 -5.53 60.04 8.14
N TYR A 264 -6.79 60.26 8.55
CA TYR A 264 -7.76 59.17 8.75
C TYR A 264 -9.12 59.39 8.08
N GLY A 265 -9.33 60.53 7.39
CA GLY A 265 -10.57 60.87 6.69
C GLY A 265 -11.62 61.57 7.57
N PRO A 266 -12.79 61.92 7.00
CA PRO A 266 -13.85 62.63 7.72
C PRO A 266 -14.47 61.76 8.83
N ARG A 267 -14.80 62.39 9.96
CA ARG A 267 -15.47 61.72 11.10
C ARG A 267 -16.84 61.20 10.66
N SER A 268 -17.05 59.88 10.73
CA SER A 268 -18.38 59.26 10.58
C SER A 268 -18.85 58.67 11.92
N ASN A 269 -20.17 58.58 12.12
CA ASN A 269 -20.75 58.18 13.41
C ASN A 269 -20.38 56.74 13.84
N GLY A 270 -19.94 55.88 12.91
CA GLY A 270 -19.56 54.49 13.19
C GLY A 270 -18.09 54.27 13.60
N VAL A 271 -17.20 55.24 13.32
CA VAL A 271 -15.75 55.04 13.50
C VAL A 271 -15.36 54.74 14.95
N PRO A 272 -15.83 55.48 15.98
CA PRO A 272 -15.41 55.23 17.36
C PRO A 272 -15.79 53.82 17.87
N ALA A 273 -16.98 53.33 17.53
CA ALA A 273 -17.47 52.02 17.96
C ALA A 273 -16.69 50.88 17.28
N GLU A 274 -16.47 50.98 15.97
CA GLU A 274 -15.73 49.99 15.19
C GLU A 274 -14.25 49.95 15.61
N THR A 275 -13.61 51.11 15.80
CA THR A 275 -12.23 51.23 16.28
C THR A 275 -12.05 50.60 17.67
N ARG A 276 -12.97 50.87 18.63
CA ARG A 276 -12.91 50.22 19.94
C ARG A 276 -13.10 48.70 19.85
N ARG A 277 -13.95 48.23 18.94
CA ARG A 277 -14.18 46.79 18.73
C ARG A 277 -12.92 46.10 18.21
N VAL A 278 -12.28 46.62 17.17
CA VAL A 278 -11.06 46.01 16.62
C VAL A 278 -9.91 46.05 17.62
N ILE A 279 -9.76 47.14 18.40
CA ILE A 279 -8.74 47.21 19.47
C ILE A 279 -8.93 46.07 20.47
N ARG A 280 -10.17 45.82 20.94
CA ARG A 280 -10.45 44.70 21.85
C ARG A 280 -10.05 43.35 21.25
N LEU A 281 -10.33 43.13 19.96
CA LEU A 281 -9.92 41.90 19.27
C LEU A 281 -8.39 41.80 19.17
N PHE A 282 -7.69 42.88 18.85
CA PHE A 282 -6.22 42.88 18.82
C PHE A 282 -5.61 42.64 20.19
N THR A 283 -6.17 43.23 21.25
CA THR A 283 -5.75 42.97 22.64
C THR A 283 -5.95 41.50 23.01
N ARG A 284 -7.09 40.91 22.65
CA ARG A 284 -7.34 39.48 22.86
C ARG A 284 -6.36 38.61 22.06
N ALA A 285 -6.05 38.97 20.80
CA ALA A 285 -5.07 38.25 19.98
C ALA A 285 -3.66 38.28 20.58
N ARG A 286 -3.26 39.43 21.15
CA ARG A 286 -2.02 39.53 21.93
C ARG A 286 -2.02 38.64 23.17
N GLN A 287 -3.13 38.56 23.88
CA GLN A 287 -3.26 37.70 25.06
C GLN A 287 -3.16 36.21 24.67
N THR A 288 -3.83 35.78 23.60
CA THR A 288 -3.70 34.41 23.09
C THR A 288 -2.24 34.09 22.77
N LEU A 289 -1.54 34.99 22.07
CA LEU A 289 -0.13 34.79 21.73
C LEU A 289 0.80 34.72 22.95
N ALA A 290 0.46 35.38 24.05
CA ALA A 290 1.26 35.37 25.27
C ALA A 290 0.94 34.19 26.18
N ALA A 291 -0.29 33.65 26.09
CA ALA A 291 -0.75 32.53 26.91
C ALA A 291 -0.27 31.18 26.37
N GLU A 292 -0.09 31.07 25.06
CA GLU A 292 0.30 29.84 24.40
C GLU A 292 1.82 29.77 24.18
N PRO A 293 2.48 28.64 24.48
CA PRO A 293 3.89 28.44 24.17
C PRO A 293 4.16 28.32 22.66
N ARG A 294 3.12 28.17 21.84
CA ARG A 294 3.19 27.97 20.39
C ARG A 294 2.29 28.97 19.69
N PHE A 295 2.58 29.27 18.42
CA PHE A 295 1.72 30.17 17.65
C PHE A 295 0.31 29.58 17.54
N PRO A 296 -0.76 30.26 17.97
CA PRO A 296 -2.09 29.68 18.16
C PRO A 296 -2.85 29.59 16.84
N CYS A 297 -2.41 28.73 15.93
CA CYS A 297 -2.88 28.68 14.55
C CYS A 297 -4.38 28.44 14.37
N HIS A 298 -4.99 27.79 15.35
CA HIS A 298 -6.40 27.43 15.30
C HIS A 298 -7.27 28.26 16.25
N ASP A 299 -6.74 29.34 16.84
CA ASP A 299 -7.57 30.23 17.63
C ASP A 299 -8.60 30.91 16.71
N PRO A 300 -9.91 30.89 17.05
CA PRO A 300 -10.96 31.47 16.24
C PRO A 300 -10.82 32.99 16.03
N ILE A 301 -9.95 33.66 16.80
CA ILE A 301 -9.71 35.09 16.69
C ILE A 301 -9.21 35.51 15.31
N TRP A 302 -8.44 34.67 14.63
CA TRP A 302 -7.93 34.96 13.30
C TRP A 302 -9.06 35.01 12.27
N ASP A 303 -10.00 34.08 12.38
CA ASP A 303 -11.20 34.03 11.55
C ASP A 303 -12.17 35.17 11.89
N GLU A 304 -12.30 35.52 13.17
CA GLU A 304 -13.13 36.64 13.62
C GLU A 304 -12.62 37.98 13.04
N LEU A 305 -11.30 38.20 13.05
CA LEU A 305 -10.67 39.39 12.47
C LEU A 305 -10.90 39.51 10.96
N GLU A 306 -10.92 38.40 10.24
CA GLU A 306 -11.09 38.39 8.78
C GLU A 306 -12.55 38.48 8.33
N ARG A 307 -13.42 37.68 8.94
CA ARG A 307 -14.83 37.55 8.52
C ARG A 307 -15.70 38.72 8.99
N THR A 308 -15.23 39.49 9.98
CA THR A 308 -15.95 40.69 10.41
C THR A 308 -15.97 41.73 9.28
N GLU A 309 -17.16 42.22 8.94
CA GLU A 309 -17.31 43.33 8.00
C GLU A 309 -16.89 44.64 8.66
N TRP A 310 -15.74 45.15 8.23
CA TRP A 310 -15.18 46.42 8.66
C TRP A 310 -15.56 47.54 7.68
N THR A 311 -16.24 48.57 8.17
CA THR A 311 -16.67 49.72 7.35
C THR A 311 -15.61 50.82 7.31
N VAL A 312 -14.74 50.89 8.32
CA VAL A 312 -13.66 51.87 8.39
C VAL A 312 -12.45 51.32 7.63
N ARG A 313 -12.02 52.01 6.56
CA ARG A 313 -10.93 51.57 5.67
C ARG A 313 -9.66 51.15 6.43
N VAL A 314 -9.22 51.97 7.38
CA VAL A 314 -8.00 51.70 8.16
C VAL A 314 -8.18 50.45 9.04
N VAL A 315 -9.32 50.32 9.73
CA VAL A 315 -9.64 49.13 10.53
C VAL A 315 -9.65 47.88 9.65
N LYS A 316 -10.33 47.94 8.51
CA LYS A 316 -10.38 46.84 7.53
C LYS A 316 -8.98 46.39 7.11
N VAL A 317 -8.13 47.33 6.70
CA VAL A 317 -6.76 47.04 6.26
C VAL A 317 -5.94 46.38 7.38
N GLN A 318 -6.01 46.90 8.61
CA GLN A 318 -5.24 46.33 9.72
C GLN A 318 -5.76 44.95 10.12
N ALA A 319 -7.08 44.79 10.31
CA ALA A 319 -7.69 43.53 10.74
C ALA A 319 -7.44 42.40 9.73
N THR A 320 -7.73 42.66 8.44
CA THR A 320 -7.47 41.69 7.37
C THR A 320 -5.98 41.43 7.17
N GLY A 321 -5.12 42.44 7.31
CA GLY A 321 -3.67 42.30 7.18
C GLY A 321 -3.08 41.38 8.25
N VAL A 322 -3.52 41.52 9.50
CA VAL A 322 -3.12 40.64 10.60
C VAL A 322 -3.65 39.22 10.41
N ALA A 323 -4.94 39.06 10.11
CA ALA A 323 -5.52 37.73 9.87
C ALA A 323 -4.81 36.97 8.73
N ASN A 324 -4.56 37.63 7.60
CA ASN A 324 -3.83 37.06 6.47
C ASN A 324 -2.38 36.71 6.80
N SER A 325 -1.74 37.48 7.70
CA SER A 325 -0.37 37.19 8.13
C SER A 325 -0.33 35.99 9.07
N ALA A 326 -1.30 35.86 9.98
CA ALA A 326 -1.45 34.68 10.85
C ALA A 326 -1.72 33.42 10.02
N ARG A 327 -2.64 33.48 9.04
CA ARG A 327 -2.91 32.35 8.14
C ARG A 327 -1.70 31.95 7.31
N ARG A 328 -0.90 32.90 6.82
CA ARG A 328 0.33 32.59 6.09
C ARG A 328 1.35 31.88 6.97
N LEU A 329 1.51 32.31 8.21
CA LEU A 329 2.38 31.63 9.19
C LEU A 329 1.89 30.20 9.49
N CYS A 330 0.58 30.02 9.65
CA CYS A 330 0.00 28.69 9.87
C CYS A 330 0.08 27.77 8.64
N SER A 331 0.00 28.37 7.45
CA SER A 331 0.22 27.65 6.20
C SER A 331 1.68 27.28 5.98
N SER A 332 2.65 28.11 6.40
CA SER A 332 4.09 27.77 6.30
C SER A 332 4.46 26.66 7.29
N LEU A 333 3.81 26.65 8.45
CA LEU A 333 3.84 25.54 9.41
C LEU A 333 3.24 24.24 8.90
N GLY A 334 2.33 24.30 7.92
CA GLY A 334 1.64 23.12 7.38
C GLY A 334 0.49 22.61 8.25
N ILE A 335 0.00 23.43 9.18
CA ILE A 335 -1.02 23.07 10.19
C ILE A 335 -2.44 23.52 9.79
N GLY A 336 -2.63 23.89 8.53
CA GLY A 336 -3.99 24.16 8.02
C GLY A 336 -4.88 22.92 8.09
N ASP A 337 -6.12 23.09 8.57
CA ASP A 337 -7.07 22.00 8.79
C ASP A 337 -7.27 21.14 7.54
N GLU A 338 -7.43 21.75 6.36
CA GLU A 338 -7.61 21.04 5.08
C GLU A 338 -6.40 20.17 4.73
N ARG A 339 -5.19 20.70 4.91
CA ARG A 339 -3.94 19.99 4.58
C ARG A 339 -3.68 18.84 5.56
N ILE A 340 -3.96 19.03 6.85
CA ILE A 340 -3.89 17.97 7.86
C ILE A 340 -4.89 16.87 7.51
N GLN A 341 -6.15 17.22 7.22
CA GLN A 341 -7.17 16.25 6.84
C GLN A 341 -6.77 15.43 5.61
N GLN A 342 -6.23 16.10 4.57
CA GLN A 342 -5.73 15.43 3.37
C GLN A 342 -4.58 14.45 3.67
N ARG A 343 -3.62 14.85 4.51
CA ARG A 343 -2.48 14.00 4.92
C ARG A 343 -2.93 12.82 5.76
N THR A 344 -3.84 13.05 6.71
CA THR A 344 -4.46 11.99 7.51
C THR A 344 -5.18 10.99 6.61
N GLN A 345 -5.98 11.45 5.65
CA GLN A 345 -6.68 10.59 4.71
C GLN A 345 -5.70 9.77 3.86
N THR A 346 -4.67 10.41 3.32
CA THR A 346 -3.62 9.75 2.52
C THR A 346 -2.92 8.63 3.30
N LEU A 347 -2.55 8.91 4.56
CA LEU A 347 -1.91 7.93 5.43
C LEU A 347 -2.85 6.75 5.73
N ARG A 348 -4.14 7.01 6.00
CA ARG A 348 -5.13 5.96 6.27
C ARG A 348 -5.35 5.08 5.05
N GLU A 349 -5.58 5.66 3.88
CA GLU A 349 -5.78 4.92 2.64
C GLU A 349 -4.57 4.05 2.30
N LEU A 350 -3.36 4.58 2.48
CA LEU A 350 -2.13 3.82 2.28
C LEU A 350 -2.04 2.64 3.27
N ALA A 351 -2.33 2.88 4.54
CA ALA A 351 -2.29 1.84 5.57
C ALA A 351 -3.35 0.75 5.35
N GLU A 352 -4.58 1.12 4.99
CA GLU A 352 -5.67 0.18 4.68
C GLU A 352 -5.35 -0.64 3.42
N ARG A 353 -4.81 0.00 2.37
CA ARG A 353 -4.36 -0.70 1.16
C ARG A 353 -3.24 -1.69 1.47
N SER A 354 -2.21 -1.27 2.21
CA SER A 354 -1.11 -2.15 2.61
C SER A 354 -1.60 -3.32 3.49
N LEU A 355 -2.60 -3.09 4.34
CA LEU A 355 -3.21 -4.13 5.16
C LEU A 355 -3.94 -5.16 4.31
N ALA A 356 -4.75 -4.72 3.35
CA ALA A 356 -5.46 -5.60 2.44
C ALA A 356 -4.49 -6.41 1.57
N GLN A 357 -3.46 -5.77 1.02
CA GLN A 357 -2.42 -6.44 0.23
C GLN A 357 -1.62 -7.45 1.05
N GLY A 358 -1.27 -7.11 2.31
CA GLY A 358 -0.60 -8.02 3.23
C GLY A 358 -1.43 -9.26 3.54
N ARG A 359 -2.73 -9.09 3.81
CA ARG A 359 -3.65 -10.21 4.06
C ARG A 359 -3.81 -11.11 2.83
N GLN A 360 -4.01 -10.52 1.66
CA GLN A 360 -4.10 -11.27 0.41
C GLN A 360 -2.82 -12.08 0.13
N LEU A 361 -1.65 -11.49 0.37
CA LEU A 361 -0.37 -12.19 0.23
C LEU A 361 -0.29 -13.39 1.18
N VAL A 362 -0.70 -13.24 2.43
CA VAL A 362 -0.72 -14.33 3.42
C VAL A 362 -1.68 -15.44 2.99
N GLU A 363 -2.90 -15.09 2.56
CA GLU A 363 -3.91 -16.04 2.08
C GLU A 363 -3.45 -16.82 0.84
N GLN A 364 -2.65 -16.19 -0.04
CA GLN A 364 -2.13 -16.83 -1.25
C GLN A 364 -0.92 -17.73 -0.96
N LEU A 365 0.02 -17.30 -0.12
CA LEU A 365 1.29 -18.00 0.07
C LEU A 365 1.22 -19.11 1.13
N GLU A 366 0.41 -18.98 2.18
CA GLU A 366 0.32 -20.01 3.22
C GLU A 366 -0.13 -21.39 2.72
N PRO A 367 -1.18 -21.50 1.87
CA PRO A 367 -1.58 -22.79 1.33
C PRO A 367 -0.50 -23.40 0.44
N VAL A 368 0.20 -22.57 -0.34
CA VAL A 368 1.30 -23.01 -1.23
C VAL A 368 2.46 -23.54 -0.41
N ILE A 369 2.89 -22.81 0.62
CA ILE A 369 3.94 -23.25 1.55
C ILE A 369 3.54 -24.59 2.18
N ARG A 370 2.32 -24.69 2.71
CA ARG A 370 1.82 -25.91 3.37
C ARG A 370 1.81 -27.09 2.41
N GLN A 371 1.30 -26.91 1.19
CA GLN A 371 1.27 -27.95 0.17
C GLN A 371 2.69 -28.41 -0.21
N GLN A 372 3.63 -27.48 -0.40
CA GLN A 372 5.01 -27.83 -0.72
C GLN A 372 5.71 -28.57 0.43
N MET A 373 5.43 -28.19 1.68
CA MET A 373 5.92 -28.90 2.87
C MET A 373 5.31 -30.31 3.00
N GLU A 374 4.02 -30.48 2.75
CA GLU A 374 3.36 -31.79 2.77
C GLU A 374 3.86 -32.71 1.64
N GLN A 375 4.17 -32.13 0.48
CA GLN A 375 4.60 -32.88 -0.71
C GLN A 375 6.08 -33.28 -0.67
N TRP A 376 6.95 -32.42 -0.13
CA TRP A 376 8.41 -32.57 -0.23
C TRP A 376 9.14 -32.56 1.11
N GLY A 377 8.44 -32.36 2.23
CA GLY A 377 9.03 -32.18 3.56
C GLY A 377 9.94 -33.31 3.99
N ASP A 378 9.56 -34.55 3.69
CA ASP A 378 10.34 -35.76 4.02
C ASP A 378 11.69 -35.84 3.27
N GLN A 379 11.90 -34.99 2.27
CA GLN A 379 13.13 -34.93 1.47
C GLN A 379 14.03 -33.77 1.87
N PHE A 380 13.59 -32.87 2.76
CA PHE A 380 14.39 -31.72 3.16
C PHE A 380 15.51 -32.14 4.13
N PRO A 381 16.75 -31.67 3.93
CA PRO A 381 17.80 -31.83 4.93
C PRO A 381 17.41 -31.17 6.26
N GLU A 382 17.89 -31.70 7.38
CA GLU A 382 17.71 -31.04 8.69
C GLU A 382 18.23 -29.60 8.63
N GLY A 383 17.45 -28.65 9.14
CA GLY A 383 17.76 -27.22 9.12
C GLY A 383 17.62 -26.54 7.75
N ALA A 384 17.10 -27.22 6.72
CA ALA A 384 16.97 -26.65 5.38
C ALA A 384 15.97 -25.48 5.27
N LEU A 385 15.14 -25.26 6.28
CA LEU A 385 14.15 -24.18 6.33
C LEU A 385 14.42 -23.16 7.42
N ASP A 386 15.48 -23.36 8.22
CA ASP A 386 15.91 -22.45 9.28
C ASP A 386 16.71 -21.27 8.73
#